data_AF-M4SWF2-F1
#
_entry.id   AF-M4SWF2-F1
#
_cell.length_a   1.000
_cell.length_b   1.000
_cell.length_c   1.000
_cell.angle_alpha   90.00
_cell.angle_beta   90.00
_cell.angle_gamma   90.00
#
_symmetry.space_group_name_H-M   'P 1'
#
loop_
_entity.id
_entity.type
_entity.pdbx_description
1 polymer ?
#
loop_
_entity_poly.entity_id
_entity_poly.type
_entity_poly.pdbx_seq_one_letter_code
_entity_poly.pdbx_strand_id
1 'polypeptide(L)'
;ITANRGAVLYWFFVCFIEVTSLKALAAAHAGLSNTAWEPICETITELGKVPSGVRYEAEEMTSHIHQMQKAATRSAIYAAKRHGSPLAQAALALAGYYSLQATKSTNEYASSAVTNHLETAVATSYLKGRIDDFFNLLDEVKGTTNNKCLLEGQSSDTAATRADNKLGAKECSFSTPTLTSTEYTQDKLTTTGYTGLKHGTGGGGNNISPGVSTAKCKILQFHETDGWASIAAQRQTPTAMAGYLKLDTTDNKATFASAADITTGADAKK
;
A
#
# COMPACT_ATOMS: atom_id res chain seq x y z
N ILE A 1 -57.41 40.83 14.63
CA ILE A 1 -58.52 41.06 13.67
C ILE A 1 -58.07 40.48 12.33
N THR A 2 -58.94 39.65 11.72
CA THR A 2 -58.91 39.15 10.32
C THR A 2 -58.81 40.33 9.31
N ALA A 3 -58.51 40.28 8.01
CA ALA A 3 -58.46 39.27 6.92
C ALA A 3 -57.78 39.97 5.68
N ASN A 4 -57.53 39.41 4.49
CA ASN A 4 -57.32 38.03 3.98
C ASN A 4 -57.09 38.08 2.43
N ARG A 5 -56.03 37.46 1.90
CA ARG A 5 -55.79 37.09 0.47
C ARG A 5 -55.71 38.18 -0.63
N GLY A 6 -54.76 37.98 -1.55
CA GLY A 6 -54.74 38.59 -2.89
C GLY A 6 -53.46 38.23 -3.66
N ALA A 7 -53.54 37.36 -4.68
CA ALA A 7 -52.36 36.87 -5.40
C ALA A 7 -52.09 37.65 -6.70
N VAL A 8 -50.81 37.85 -7.02
CA VAL A 8 -50.35 38.16 -8.39
C VAL A 8 -49.14 37.28 -8.69
N LEU A 9 -49.22 36.50 -9.76
CA LEU A 9 -48.10 35.69 -10.25
C LEU A 9 -47.07 36.58 -10.94
N TYR A 10 -45.78 36.34 -10.70
CA TYR A 10 -44.77 36.58 -11.72
C TYR A 10 -43.77 35.41 -11.76
N TRP A 11 -43.88 34.63 -12.83
CA TRP A 11 -42.87 33.65 -13.23
C TRP A 11 -41.60 34.39 -13.62
N PHE A 12 -40.53 34.24 -12.83
CA PHE A 12 -39.16 34.43 -13.31
C PHE A 12 -38.50 33.06 -13.43
N PHE A 13 -38.77 32.39 -14.54
CA PHE A 13 -38.09 31.18 -14.95
C PHE A 13 -36.69 31.57 -15.45
N VAL A 14 -35.78 31.87 -14.52
CA VAL A 14 -34.38 32.11 -14.85
C VAL A 14 -33.77 30.77 -15.23
N CYS A 15 -33.75 30.48 -16.53
CA CYS A 15 -32.90 29.44 -17.10
C CYS A 15 -31.43 29.81 -16.85
N PHE A 16 -30.92 29.46 -15.68
CA PHE A 16 -29.50 29.14 -15.53
C PHE A 16 -29.24 27.93 -16.42
N ILE A 17 -28.90 28.20 -17.68
CA ILE A 17 -28.08 27.28 -18.47
C ILE A 17 -26.72 27.30 -17.77
N GLU A 18 -26.58 26.49 -16.72
CA GLU A 18 -25.27 25.98 -16.41
C GLU A 18 -24.83 25.20 -17.63
N VAL A 19 -24.00 25.86 -18.44
CA VAL A 19 -23.06 25.18 -19.32
C VAL A 19 -22.06 24.49 -18.40
N THR A 20 -22.53 23.40 -17.78
CA THR A 20 -21.69 22.30 -17.35
C THR A 20 -20.93 21.92 -18.59
N SER A 21 -19.72 22.46 -18.68
CA SER A 21 -18.79 22.10 -19.72
C SER A 21 -18.46 20.66 -19.41
N LEU A 22 -19.16 19.74 -20.09
CA LEU A 22 -18.67 18.40 -20.32
C LEU A 22 -17.32 18.59 -21.01
N LYS A 23 -16.28 18.70 -20.19
CA LYS A 23 -14.93 18.31 -20.59
C LYS A 23 -15.12 16.88 -21.06
N ALA A 24 -15.15 16.70 -22.37
CA ALA A 24 -15.32 15.40 -22.99
C ALA A 24 -14.36 14.45 -22.25
N LEU A 25 -14.91 13.42 -21.59
CA LEU A 25 -14.09 12.45 -20.89
C LEU A 25 -13.18 11.84 -21.95
N ALA A 26 -11.91 12.24 -21.93
CA ALA A 26 -10.96 11.81 -22.92
C ALA A 26 -10.89 10.28 -22.87
N ALA A 27 -11.14 9.65 -24.02
CA ALA A 27 -11.77 8.32 -24.07
C ALA A 27 -11.00 7.26 -23.25
N ALA A 28 -11.76 6.41 -22.58
CA ALA A 28 -11.53 6.16 -21.16
C ALA A 28 -10.58 4.99 -20.84
N HIS A 29 -9.74 4.64 -21.81
CA HIS A 29 -9.05 3.35 -21.89
C HIS A 29 -7.53 3.48 -22.11
N ALA A 30 -6.91 4.62 -21.77
CA ALA A 30 -5.45 4.73 -21.71
C ALA A 30 -4.89 3.99 -20.47
N GLY A 31 -3.62 3.59 -20.51
CA GLY A 31 -2.91 3.00 -19.37
C GLY A 31 -2.81 3.90 -18.13
N LEU A 32 -2.25 3.37 -17.05
CA LEU A 32 -1.98 4.14 -15.83
C LEU A 32 -0.87 5.17 -16.11
N SER A 33 -1.09 6.43 -15.73
CA SER A 33 -0.05 7.46 -15.79
C SER A 33 1.03 7.25 -14.74
N ASN A 34 2.23 7.78 -14.96
CA ASN A 34 3.31 7.72 -13.97
C ASN A 34 2.90 8.34 -12.62
N THR A 35 2.16 9.43 -12.64
CA THR A 35 1.53 10.06 -11.47
C THR A 35 0.56 9.16 -10.68
N ALA A 36 0.14 8.03 -11.26
CA ALA A 36 -0.74 7.04 -10.65
C ALA A 36 0.00 5.77 -10.23
N TRP A 37 0.96 5.27 -11.04
CA TRP A 37 1.68 4.04 -10.74
C TRP A 37 2.96 4.25 -9.91
N GLU A 38 3.62 5.41 -9.98
CA GLU A 38 4.84 5.66 -9.18
C GLU A 38 4.61 5.56 -7.66
N PRO A 39 3.52 6.11 -7.06
CA PRO A 39 3.26 5.94 -5.62
C PRO A 39 2.98 4.48 -5.23
N ILE A 40 2.46 3.68 -6.15
CA ILE A 40 2.25 2.25 -5.92
C ILE A 40 3.59 1.52 -5.94
N CYS A 41 4.48 1.85 -6.90
CA CYS A 41 5.87 1.38 -6.93
C CYS A 41 6.65 1.73 -5.64
N GLU A 42 6.47 2.94 -5.09
CA GLU A 42 7.03 3.31 -3.78
C GLU A 42 6.49 2.41 -2.66
N THR A 43 5.18 2.18 -2.64
CA THR A 43 4.52 1.36 -1.63
C THR A 43 5.02 -0.09 -1.67
N ILE A 44 5.05 -0.75 -2.84
CA ILE A 44 5.56 -2.13 -2.96
C ILE A 44 7.07 -2.24 -2.70
N THR A 45 7.83 -1.16 -2.89
CA THR A 45 9.26 -1.09 -2.55
C THR A 45 9.47 -1.04 -1.04
N GLU A 46 8.58 -0.35 -0.30
CA GLU A 46 8.58 -0.36 1.17
C GLU A 46 8.09 -1.71 1.73
N LEU A 47 6.96 -2.23 1.23
CA LEU A 47 6.45 -3.55 1.62
C LEU A 47 7.49 -4.67 1.41
N GLY A 48 8.31 -4.56 0.36
CA GLY A 48 9.41 -5.49 0.08
C GLY A 48 10.55 -5.48 1.12
N LYS A 49 10.66 -4.43 1.95
CA LYS A 49 11.65 -4.32 3.04
C LYS A 49 11.13 -4.85 4.37
N VAL A 50 9.82 -4.87 4.58
CA VAL A 50 9.20 -5.22 5.87
C VAL A 50 9.67 -6.58 6.41
N PRO A 51 9.78 -7.67 5.62
CA PRO A 51 10.32 -8.94 6.13
C PRO A 51 11.76 -8.86 6.62
N SER A 52 12.60 -8.02 6.00
CA SER A 52 13.98 -7.77 6.46
C SER A 52 14.02 -6.93 7.75
N GLY A 53 13.09 -5.97 7.89
CA GLY A 53 12.88 -5.21 9.12
C GLY A 53 12.42 -6.08 10.30
N VAL A 54 11.42 -6.93 10.06
CA VAL A 54 10.94 -7.92 11.05
C VAL A 54 12.07 -8.85 11.51
N ARG A 55 12.95 -9.25 10.58
CA ARG A 55 14.15 -10.04 10.90
C ARG A 55 15.14 -9.24 11.75
N TYR A 56 15.38 -7.97 11.44
CA TYR A 56 16.25 -7.09 12.22
C TYR A 56 15.75 -6.95 13.67
N GLU A 57 14.48 -6.65 13.88
CA GLU A 57 13.87 -6.58 15.22
C GLU A 57 14.01 -7.89 15.99
N ALA A 58 13.78 -9.04 15.34
CA ALA A 58 13.96 -10.35 15.95
C ALA A 58 15.42 -10.62 16.39
N GLU A 59 16.41 -10.20 15.59
CA GLU A 59 17.83 -10.31 15.92
C GLU A 59 18.22 -9.38 17.08
N GLU A 60 17.73 -8.12 17.10
CA GLU A 60 17.98 -7.16 18.20
C GLU A 60 17.33 -7.59 19.52
N MET A 61 16.06 -8.05 19.51
CA MET A 61 15.41 -8.61 20.71
C MET A 61 16.20 -9.79 21.29
N THR A 62 16.71 -10.67 20.42
CA THR A 62 17.54 -11.82 20.82
C THR A 62 18.90 -11.37 21.36
N SER A 63 19.52 -10.36 20.74
CA SER A 63 20.75 -9.71 21.21
C SER A 63 20.58 -9.12 22.62
N HIS A 64 19.50 -8.38 22.87
CA HIS A 64 19.19 -7.83 24.19
C HIS A 64 18.98 -8.91 25.26
N ILE A 65 18.28 -10.00 24.95
CA ILE A 65 18.13 -11.16 25.86
C ILE A 65 19.50 -11.75 26.22
N HIS A 66 20.38 -11.96 25.23
CA HIS A 66 21.73 -12.47 25.49
C HIS A 66 22.59 -11.50 26.30
N GLN A 67 22.46 -10.18 26.10
CA GLN A 67 23.15 -9.18 26.91
C GLN A 67 22.71 -9.24 28.38
N MET A 68 21.42 -9.43 28.65
CA MET A 68 20.90 -9.62 30.01
C MET A 68 21.42 -10.92 30.65
N GLN A 69 21.38 -12.05 29.94
CA GLN A 69 21.96 -13.32 30.41
C GLN A 69 23.46 -13.20 30.75
N LYS A 70 24.22 -12.49 29.91
CA LYS A 70 25.65 -12.20 30.11
C LYS A 70 25.89 -11.30 31.33
N ALA A 71 25.03 -10.31 31.55
CA ALA A 71 25.08 -9.45 32.74
C ALA A 71 24.76 -10.24 34.02
N ALA A 72 23.71 -11.07 34.00
CA ALA A 72 23.35 -11.96 35.11
C ALA A 72 24.52 -12.88 35.50
N THR A 73 25.11 -13.54 34.50
CA THR A 73 26.24 -14.47 34.68
C THR A 73 27.48 -13.77 35.25
N ARG A 74 27.83 -12.58 34.74
CA ARG A 74 28.95 -11.79 35.26
C ARG A 74 28.74 -11.38 36.72
N SER A 75 27.53 -10.96 37.07
CA SER A 75 27.19 -10.58 38.45
C SER A 75 27.21 -11.79 39.40
N ALA A 76 26.72 -12.96 38.97
CA ALA A 76 26.81 -14.20 39.75
C ALA A 76 28.26 -14.63 39.99
N ILE A 77 29.11 -14.60 38.96
CA ILE A 77 30.55 -14.89 39.06
C ILE A 77 31.24 -13.91 40.02
N TYR A 78 30.90 -12.62 39.96
CA TYR A 78 31.44 -11.62 40.89
C TYR A 78 31.05 -11.94 42.35
N ALA A 79 29.77 -12.22 42.60
CA ALA A 79 29.27 -12.58 43.92
C ALA A 79 29.98 -13.81 44.50
N ALA A 80 30.12 -14.87 43.69
CA ALA A 80 30.84 -16.07 44.08
C ALA A 80 32.33 -15.81 44.37
N LYS A 81 33.01 -15.01 43.54
CA LYS A 81 34.43 -14.66 43.72
C LYS A 81 34.69 -13.73 44.91
N ARG A 82 33.71 -12.95 45.34
CA ARG A 82 33.81 -11.97 46.45
C ARG A 82 32.98 -12.39 47.68
N HIS A 83 32.80 -13.69 47.89
CA HIS A 83 32.02 -14.24 49.00
C HIS A 83 32.34 -13.57 50.35
N GLY A 84 31.29 -13.19 51.11
CA GLY A 84 31.42 -12.46 52.37
C GLY A 84 31.62 -10.94 52.25
N SER A 85 31.84 -10.38 51.05
CA SER A 85 31.85 -8.93 50.83
C SER A 85 30.42 -8.36 50.80
N PRO A 86 30.18 -7.15 51.33
CA PRO A 86 28.91 -6.43 51.12
C PRO A 86 28.55 -6.25 49.64
N LEU A 87 29.55 -6.15 48.75
CA LEU A 87 29.34 -6.05 47.30
C LEU A 87 28.86 -7.38 46.66
N ALA A 88 29.07 -8.52 47.31
CA ALA A 88 28.59 -9.81 46.79
C ALA A 88 27.06 -9.92 46.87
N GLN A 89 26.43 -9.34 47.91
CA GLN A 89 24.97 -9.31 48.02
C GLN A 89 24.32 -8.41 46.96
N ALA A 90 24.91 -7.25 46.68
CA ALA A 90 24.49 -6.37 45.59
C ALA A 90 24.66 -7.04 44.21
N ALA A 91 25.78 -7.74 43.99
CA ALA A 91 26.01 -8.50 42.77
C ALA A 91 25.03 -9.67 42.62
N LEU A 92 24.68 -10.38 43.70
CA LEU A 92 23.67 -11.44 43.66
C LEU A 92 22.27 -10.89 43.32
N ALA A 93 21.90 -9.72 43.86
CA ALA A 93 20.65 -9.04 43.51
C ALA A 93 20.61 -8.65 42.02
N LEU A 94 21.70 -8.10 41.47
CA LEU A 94 21.83 -7.83 40.04
C LEU A 94 21.74 -9.11 39.19
N ALA A 95 22.34 -10.21 39.65
CA ALA A 95 22.25 -11.50 38.95
C ALA A 95 20.79 -11.99 38.86
N GLY A 96 20.06 -11.93 39.97
CA GLY A 96 18.62 -12.25 40.01
C GLY A 96 17.78 -11.33 39.12
N TYR A 97 18.03 -10.02 39.17
CA TYR A 97 17.33 -9.04 38.33
C TYR A 97 17.50 -9.32 36.82
N TYR A 98 18.74 -9.42 36.35
CA TYR A 98 19.00 -9.64 34.93
C TYR A 98 18.52 -11.03 34.45
N SER A 99 18.58 -12.05 35.30
CA SER A 99 18.02 -13.37 35.00
C SER A 99 16.49 -13.32 34.85
N LEU A 100 15.80 -12.68 35.80
CA LEU A 100 14.35 -12.50 35.74
C LEU A 100 13.93 -11.70 34.50
N GLN A 101 14.64 -10.62 34.18
CA GLN A 101 14.33 -9.80 33.02
C GLN A 101 14.56 -10.56 31.70
N ALA A 102 15.65 -11.33 31.59
CA ALA A 102 15.88 -12.21 30.45
C ALA A 102 14.75 -13.24 30.29
N THR A 103 14.34 -13.94 31.36
CA THR A 103 13.22 -14.89 31.31
C THR A 103 11.90 -14.23 30.91
N LYS A 104 11.60 -13.04 31.44
CA LYS A 104 10.41 -12.28 31.04
C LYS A 104 10.42 -11.94 29.56
N SER A 105 11.52 -11.36 29.06
CA SER A 105 11.66 -10.98 27.65
C SER A 105 11.60 -12.19 26.70
N THR A 106 12.18 -13.34 27.08
CA THR A 106 12.03 -14.58 26.30
C THR A 106 10.58 -15.05 26.25
N ASN A 107 9.87 -15.02 27.38
CA ASN A 107 8.47 -15.44 27.44
C ASN A 107 7.56 -14.50 26.65
N GLU A 108 7.78 -13.18 26.74
CA GLU A 108 7.08 -12.16 25.97
C GLU A 108 7.32 -12.34 24.46
N TYR A 109 8.57 -12.51 24.06
CA TYR A 109 8.92 -12.77 22.65
C TYR A 109 8.21 -14.01 22.11
N ALA A 110 8.25 -15.12 22.86
CA ALA A 110 7.64 -16.39 22.47
C ALA A 110 6.11 -16.41 22.53
N SER A 111 5.45 -15.48 23.21
CA SER A 111 3.99 -15.48 23.39
C SER A 111 3.24 -14.40 22.60
N SER A 112 3.89 -13.30 22.23
CA SER A 112 3.26 -12.21 21.46
C SER A 112 4.09 -11.71 20.28
N ALA A 113 5.35 -11.33 20.51
CA ALA A 113 6.13 -10.62 19.49
C ALA A 113 6.43 -11.48 18.25
N VAL A 114 6.73 -12.77 18.41
CA VAL A 114 6.90 -13.70 17.27
C VAL A 114 5.65 -13.76 16.40
N THR A 115 4.45 -13.80 17.00
CA THR A 115 3.19 -13.79 16.26
C THR A 115 3.03 -12.50 15.47
N ASN A 116 3.20 -11.34 16.12
CA ASN A 116 3.10 -10.03 15.47
C ASN A 116 4.10 -9.87 14.31
N HIS A 117 5.34 -10.35 14.51
CA HIS A 117 6.39 -10.37 13.49
C HIS A 117 5.99 -11.22 12.28
N LEU A 118 5.51 -12.45 12.50
CA LEU A 118 5.07 -13.34 11.43
C LEU A 118 3.84 -12.82 10.69
N GLU A 119 2.81 -12.34 11.41
CA GLU A 119 1.62 -11.74 10.83
C GLU A 119 1.96 -10.52 9.97
N THR A 120 2.85 -9.65 10.45
CA THR A 120 3.33 -8.48 9.71
C THR A 120 4.06 -8.88 8.43
N ALA A 121 5.00 -9.84 8.51
CA ALA A 121 5.74 -10.31 7.34
C ALA A 121 4.85 -11.01 6.31
N VAL A 122 3.86 -11.80 6.76
CA VAL A 122 2.89 -12.48 5.89
C VAL A 122 1.96 -11.48 5.22
N ALA A 123 1.38 -10.54 5.98
CA ALA A 123 0.42 -9.57 5.45
C ALA A 123 1.07 -8.65 4.38
N THR A 124 2.27 -8.15 4.63
CA THR A 124 2.97 -7.28 3.67
C THR A 124 3.48 -8.03 2.45
N SER A 125 3.99 -9.26 2.62
CA SER A 125 4.40 -10.12 1.49
C SER A 125 3.20 -10.52 0.62
N TYR A 126 2.06 -10.84 1.23
CA TYR A 126 0.82 -11.16 0.51
C TYR A 126 0.32 -9.95 -0.29
N LEU A 127 0.21 -8.78 0.34
CA LEU A 127 -0.23 -7.56 -0.34
C LEU A 127 0.73 -7.18 -1.48
N LYS A 128 2.05 -7.24 -1.24
CA LYS A 128 3.06 -7.01 -2.28
C LYS A 128 2.85 -7.94 -3.47
N GLY A 129 2.77 -9.26 -3.26
CA GLY A 129 2.53 -10.21 -4.34
C GLY A 129 1.24 -9.92 -5.14
N ARG A 130 0.14 -9.58 -4.45
CA ARG A 130 -1.14 -9.21 -5.08
C ARG A 130 -1.09 -7.93 -5.93
N ILE A 131 -0.10 -7.06 -5.70
CA ILE A 131 0.16 -5.86 -6.52
C ILE A 131 1.16 -6.20 -7.63
N ASP A 132 2.30 -6.81 -7.27
CA ASP A 132 3.39 -7.21 -8.17
C ASP A 132 2.89 -8.06 -9.34
N ASP A 133 2.07 -9.09 -9.10
CA ASP A 133 1.51 -9.97 -10.15
C ASP A 133 0.73 -9.16 -11.20
N PHE A 134 -0.10 -8.22 -10.74
CA PHE A 134 -0.93 -7.41 -11.63
C PHE A 134 -0.11 -6.31 -12.32
N PHE A 135 0.87 -5.73 -11.63
CA PHE A 135 1.80 -4.77 -12.20
C PHE A 135 2.70 -5.40 -13.27
N ASN A 136 3.19 -6.62 -13.05
CA ASN A 136 3.96 -7.36 -14.05
C ASN A 136 3.12 -7.62 -15.31
N LEU A 137 1.86 -8.03 -15.16
CA LEU A 137 0.92 -8.13 -16.28
C LEU A 137 0.71 -6.79 -17.02
N LEU A 138 0.60 -5.66 -16.31
CA LEU A 138 0.47 -4.35 -16.96
C LEU A 138 1.77 -3.88 -17.65
N ASP A 139 2.95 -4.29 -17.17
CA ASP A 139 4.24 -3.97 -17.79
C ASP A 139 4.46 -4.81 -19.06
N GLU A 140 4.09 -6.09 -19.04
CA GLU A 140 4.14 -7.00 -20.18
C GLU A 140 3.15 -6.62 -21.30
N VAL A 141 2.01 -5.99 -20.99
CA VAL A 141 1.05 -5.49 -21.99
C VAL A 141 1.51 -4.14 -22.56
N LYS A 142 2.62 -4.23 -23.30
CA LYS A 142 3.34 -3.15 -23.96
C LYS A 142 3.66 -3.53 -25.41
N GLY A 143 2.66 -3.37 -26.28
CA GLY A 143 2.84 -3.41 -27.73
C GLY A 143 3.46 -2.12 -28.27
N THR A 144 4.10 -2.20 -29.44
CA THR A 144 4.76 -1.07 -30.11
C THR A 144 3.83 0.13 -30.31
N THR A 145 2.62 -0.11 -30.82
CA THR A 145 1.68 0.97 -31.21
C THR A 145 0.46 1.05 -30.31
N ASN A 146 -0.31 -0.05 -30.18
CA ASN A 146 -1.72 0.01 -29.77
C ASN A 146 -2.03 -0.38 -28.31
N ASN A 147 -1.09 -1.02 -27.60
CA ASN A 147 -1.34 -1.55 -26.25
C ASN A 147 -0.26 -1.04 -25.29
N LYS A 148 -0.60 -0.18 -24.33
CA LYS A 148 0.34 0.41 -23.36
C LYS A 148 -0.37 0.62 -22.02
N CYS A 149 0.02 -0.18 -21.02
CA CYS A 149 -0.69 -0.27 -19.75
C CYS A 149 -0.02 0.47 -18.57
N LEU A 150 1.31 0.57 -18.52
CA LEU A 150 2.06 1.48 -17.64
C LEU A 150 2.73 2.56 -18.50
N LEU A 151 2.41 3.83 -18.26
CA LEU A 151 2.81 4.96 -19.12
C LEU A 151 3.97 5.76 -18.51
N GLU A 152 4.93 6.21 -19.32
CA GLU A 152 6.08 7.03 -18.87
C GLU A 152 5.63 8.43 -18.38
N GLY A 153 4.39 8.84 -18.69
CA GLY A 153 3.87 10.15 -18.31
C GLY A 153 2.37 10.31 -18.53
N GLN A 154 1.97 11.54 -18.86
CA GLN A 154 0.59 11.91 -19.19
C GLN A 154 0.23 11.70 -20.68
N SER A 155 1.06 10.97 -21.45
CA SER A 155 0.77 10.56 -22.83
C SER A 155 0.38 9.09 -22.86
N SER A 156 -0.74 8.73 -23.51
CA SER A 156 -1.10 7.31 -23.70
C SER A 156 -0.09 6.54 -24.55
N ASP A 157 0.60 7.23 -25.46
CA ASP A 157 1.35 6.58 -26.53
C ASP A 157 2.81 6.27 -26.16
N THR A 158 3.24 6.62 -24.94
CA THR A 158 4.57 6.33 -24.41
C THR A 158 4.48 5.44 -23.17
N ALA A 159 4.84 4.17 -23.32
CA ALA A 159 4.91 3.21 -22.21
C ALA A 159 6.18 3.43 -21.38
N ALA A 160 6.08 3.20 -20.08
CA ALA A 160 7.23 3.29 -19.17
C ALA A 160 8.32 2.28 -19.55
N THR A 161 9.59 2.61 -19.35
CA THR A 161 10.70 1.70 -19.71
C THR A 161 11.22 0.92 -18.51
N ARG A 162 11.16 -0.42 -18.55
CA ARG A 162 11.81 -1.26 -17.55
C ARG A 162 13.33 -1.32 -17.77
N ALA A 163 14.08 -1.11 -16.70
CA ALA A 163 15.51 -1.36 -16.63
C ALA A 163 15.82 -1.95 -15.25
N ASP A 164 16.17 -3.24 -15.20
CA ASP A 164 16.34 -4.01 -13.96
C ASP A 164 15.13 -3.86 -13.01
N ASN A 165 15.39 -3.40 -11.78
CA ASN A 165 14.40 -3.12 -10.75
C ASN A 165 13.61 -1.81 -10.97
N LYS A 166 13.88 -1.04 -12.02
CA LYS A 166 13.23 0.25 -12.28
C LYS A 166 12.17 0.17 -13.36
N LEU A 167 11.15 1.01 -13.20
CA LEU A 167 10.18 1.36 -14.22
C LEU A 167 10.26 2.88 -14.45
N GLY A 168 10.59 3.29 -15.68
CA GLY A 168 11.05 4.65 -15.95
C GLY A 168 12.28 4.98 -15.08
N ALA A 169 12.26 6.13 -14.41
CA ALA A 169 13.29 6.53 -13.45
C ALA A 169 13.10 5.94 -12.02
N LYS A 170 11.98 5.23 -11.76
CA LYS A 170 11.54 4.89 -10.41
C LYS A 170 11.84 3.44 -10.02
N GLU A 171 12.32 3.23 -8.79
CA GLU A 171 12.42 1.88 -8.21
C GLU A 171 11.02 1.23 -8.14
N CYS A 172 10.88 0.08 -8.78
CA CYS A 172 9.63 -0.65 -8.93
C CYS A 172 9.92 -2.13 -9.26
N SER A 173 10.39 -2.87 -8.26
CA SER A 173 10.73 -4.28 -8.40
C SER A 173 9.56 -5.19 -8.04
N PHE A 174 9.17 -6.05 -8.98
CA PHE A 174 8.14 -7.09 -8.82
C PHE A 174 8.72 -8.42 -8.31
N SER A 175 9.93 -8.40 -7.73
CA SER A 175 10.56 -9.58 -7.16
C SER A 175 10.06 -9.85 -5.74
N THR A 176 10.12 -11.12 -5.34
CA THR A 176 9.92 -11.54 -3.94
C THR A 176 10.78 -10.73 -2.96
N PRO A 177 10.28 -10.36 -1.77
CA PRO A 177 11.06 -9.71 -0.73
C PRO A 177 12.40 -10.42 -0.46
N THR A 178 13.47 -9.66 -0.28
CA THR A 178 14.72 -10.19 0.27
C THR A 178 14.61 -10.32 1.78
N LEU A 179 15.36 -11.26 2.37
CA LEU A 179 15.39 -11.51 3.81
C LEU A 179 16.79 -11.26 4.38
N THR A 180 17.21 -10.00 4.37
CA THR A 180 18.42 -9.52 5.06
C THR A 180 18.06 -9.07 6.48
N SER A 181 19.06 -8.92 7.35
CA SER A 181 18.86 -8.19 8.61
C SER A 181 19.15 -6.73 8.33
N THR A 182 18.11 -5.90 8.26
CA THR A 182 18.22 -4.49 7.89
C THR A 182 17.05 -3.71 8.46
N GLU A 183 17.35 -2.67 9.25
CA GLU A 183 16.36 -1.68 9.69
C GLU A 183 15.64 -1.06 8.48
N TYR A 184 14.35 -0.73 8.64
CA TYR A 184 13.57 -0.07 7.58
C TYR A 184 12.75 1.09 8.13
N THR A 185 12.58 2.13 7.32
CA THR A 185 11.70 3.26 7.60
C THR A 185 10.30 3.01 7.04
N GLN A 186 9.30 3.55 7.74
CA GLN A 186 7.89 3.57 7.32
C GLN A 186 7.54 4.95 6.79
N ASP A 187 7.64 5.14 5.47
CA ASP A 187 7.39 6.41 4.79
C ASP A 187 6.07 6.37 3.99
N LYS A 188 5.70 5.19 3.48
CA LYS A 188 4.55 4.94 2.60
C LYS A 188 3.41 4.22 3.32
N LEU A 189 3.69 3.36 4.28
CA LEU A 189 2.70 2.72 5.16
C LEU A 189 2.89 3.25 6.58
N THR A 190 2.09 4.24 6.95
CA THR A 190 2.14 4.89 8.28
C THR A 190 1.00 4.41 9.17
N THR A 191 1.01 4.81 10.45
CA THR A 191 -0.09 4.57 11.39
C THR A 191 -1.43 5.19 10.96
N THR A 192 -1.43 6.13 10.01
CA THR A 192 -2.66 6.72 9.44
C THR A 192 -3.06 6.08 8.10
N GLY A 193 -2.33 5.06 7.63
CA GLY A 193 -2.55 4.38 6.37
C GLY A 193 -1.51 4.72 5.30
N TYR A 194 -1.87 4.47 4.04
CA TYR A 194 -0.98 4.66 2.90
C TYR A 194 -0.82 6.13 2.50
N THR A 195 0.42 6.59 2.33
CA THR A 195 0.74 7.96 1.90
C THR A 195 1.01 8.03 0.40
N GLY A 196 0.60 9.12 -0.24
CA GLY A 196 0.87 9.39 -1.67
C GLY A 196 0.04 8.59 -2.69
N LEU A 197 -0.61 7.50 -2.29
CA LEU A 197 -1.55 6.77 -3.16
C LEU A 197 -2.69 7.68 -3.64
N LYS A 198 -3.07 7.52 -4.91
CA LYS A 198 -4.21 8.22 -5.52
C LYS A 198 -5.51 7.50 -5.15
N HIS A 199 -6.64 8.21 -5.18
CA HIS A 199 -7.91 7.64 -4.71
C HIS A 199 -9.14 8.07 -5.52
N GLY A 200 -10.15 7.21 -5.54
CA GLY A 200 -11.46 7.46 -6.13
C GLY A 200 -11.47 7.65 -7.66
N THR A 201 -12.40 8.48 -8.12
CA THR A 201 -12.75 8.68 -9.55
C THR A 201 -11.82 9.63 -10.32
N GLY A 202 -10.71 10.06 -9.73
CA GLY A 202 -9.68 10.82 -10.43
C GLY A 202 -9.80 12.36 -10.40
N GLY A 203 -10.73 12.92 -9.63
CA GLY A 203 -10.82 14.38 -9.42
C GLY A 203 -9.65 14.96 -8.61
N GLY A 204 -9.42 16.28 -8.74
CA GLY A 204 -8.55 17.03 -7.81
C GLY A 204 -7.08 16.61 -7.76
N GLY A 205 -6.52 16.08 -8.86
CA GLY A 205 -5.13 15.58 -8.90
C GLY A 205 -4.98 14.08 -8.64
N ASN A 206 -6.10 13.35 -8.54
CA ASN A 206 -6.13 11.88 -8.46
C ASN A 206 -6.26 11.18 -9.82
N ASN A 207 -6.25 11.90 -10.94
CA ASN A 207 -6.49 11.33 -12.27
C ASN A 207 -5.49 10.20 -12.59
N ILE A 208 -5.99 8.97 -12.74
CA ILE A 208 -5.14 7.77 -12.79
C ILE A 208 -4.60 7.43 -14.19
N SER A 209 -5.17 8.03 -15.23
CA SER A 209 -4.94 7.69 -16.64
C SER A 209 -5.19 8.94 -17.50
N PRO A 210 -4.38 9.24 -18.54
CA PRO A 210 -4.53 10.44 -19.36
C PRO A 210 -5.75 10.34 -20.29
N GLY A 211 -5.83 11.20 -21.31
CA GLY A 211 -6.67 10.94 -22.47
C GLY A 211 -6.01 9.92 -23.39
N VAL A 212 -6.80 9.09 -24.07
CA VAL A 212 -6.29 8.23 -25.14
C VAL A 212 -5.93 9.03 -26.40
N SER A 213 -4.87 8.60 -27.06
CA SER A 213 -4.55 8.86 -28.47
C SER A 213 -4.65 7.54 -29.24
N THR A 214 -3.55 6.80 -29.40
CA THR A 214 -3.50 5.56 -30.19
C THR A 214 -3.47 4.31 -29.29
N ALA A 215 -2.68 4.35 -28.21
CA ALA A 215 -2.48 3.19 -27.35
C ALA A 215 -3.53 3.09 -26.24
N LYS A 216 -4.10 1.89 -26.09
CA LYS A 216 -5.10 1.55 -25.07
C LYS A 216 -4.51 0.58 -24.03
N CYS A 217 -5.20 0.41 -22.91
CA CYS A 217 -4.97 -0.64 -21.92
C CYS A 217 -6.29 -1.35 -21.59
N LYS A 218 -6.68 -2.30 -22.44
CA LYS A 218 -7.96 -3.01 -22.32
C LYS A 218 -8.14 -3.73 -20.98
N ILE A 219 -7.06 -4.15 -20.33
CA ILE A 219 -7.07 -4.84 -19.02
C ILE A 219 -7.73 -4.01 -17.92
N LEU A 220 -7.68 -2.68 -17.99
CA LEU A 220 -8.26 -1.80 -16.97
C LEU A 220 -9.80 -1.66 -17.09
N GLN A 221 -10.40 -2.14 -18.17
CA GLN A 221 -11.85 -2.06 -18.43
C GLN A 221 -12.48 -3.44 -18.57
N PHE A 222 -13.56 -3.70 -17.84
CA PHE A 222 -14.40 -4.90 -17.97
C PHE A 222 -15.70 -4.58 -18.74
N HIS A 223 -15.53 -4.12 -19.97
CA HIS A 223 -16.59 -3.72 -20.88
C HIS A 223 -16.35 -4.35 -22.27
N GLU A 224 -17.42 -4.66 -23.01
CA GLU A 224 -17.35 -5.45 -24.26
C GLU A 224 -16.81 -4.69 -25.48
N THR A 225 -16.88 -3.36 -25.50
CA THR A 225 -16.43 -2.56 -26.65
C THR A 225 -14.91 -2.30 -26.60
N ASP A 226 -14.45 -1.67 -25.51
CA ASP A 226 -13.06 -1.21 -25.37
C ASP A 226 -12.25 -1.94 -24.28
N GLY A 227 -12.90 -2.77 -23.46
CA GLY A 227 -12.27 -3.60 -22.44
C GLY A 227 -11.93 -5.01 -22.90
N TRP A 228 -11.74 -5.91 -21.91
CA TRP A 228 -11.42 -7.33 -22.12
C TRP A 228 -12.63 -8.29 -21.99
N ALA A 229 -13.82 -7.78 -21.69
CA ALA A 229 -15.04 -8.58 -21.74
C ALA A 229 -15.48 -8.82 -23.20
N SER A 230 -16.28 -9.85 -23.44
CA SER A 230 -16.83 -10.17 -24.77
C SER A 230 -18.35 -10.08 -24.86
N ILE A 231 -19.06 -9.91 -23.73
CA ILE A 231 -20.52 -9.79 -23.65
C ILE A 231 -20.95 -8.85 -22.50
N ALA A 232 -22.10 -8.18 -22.69
CA ALA A 232 -22.65 -7.09 -21.87
C ALA A 232 -23.24 -7.47 -20.49
N ALA A 233 -23.02 -8.70 -20.00
CA ALA A 233 -23.72 -9.23 -18.82
C ALA A 233 -22.85 -9.17 -17.55
N GLN A 234 -22.42 -7.98 -17.13
CA GLN A 234 -21.64 -7.81 -15.89
C GLN A 234 -22.56 -7.96 -14.66
N ARG A 235 -22.31 -8.97 -13.81
CA ARG A 235 -22.99 -9.12 -12.51
C ARG A 235 -22.28 -8.43 -11.34
N GLN A 236 -20.99 -8.13 -11.49
CA GLN A 236 -20.11 -7.57 -10.46
C GLN A 236 -18.98 -6.77 -11.12
N THR A 237 -18.47 -5.76 -10.43
CA THR A 237 -17.29 -4.97 -10.83
C THR A 237 -15.99 -5.72 -10.46
N PRO A 238 -15.12 -6.09 -11.41
CA PRO A 238 -13.85 -6.73 -11.08
C PRO A 238 -12.89 -5.77 -10.36
N THR A 239 -11.97 -6.34 -9.59
CA THR A 239 -11.00 -5.58 -8.79
C THR A 239 -9.62 -6.24 -8.82
N ALA A 240 -8.57 -5.45 -8.97
CA ALA A 240 -7.17 -5.89 -8.86
C ALA A 240 -6.49 -5.27 -7.63
N MET A 241 -5.21 -5.58 -7.39
CA MET A 241 -4.39 -5.00 -6.32
C MET A 241 -5.08 -5.11 -4.94
N ALA A 242 -5.51 -6.31 -4.56
CA ALA A 242 -6.26 -6.60 -3.34
C ALA A 242 -7.59 -5.79 -3.12
N GLY A 243 -8.13 -5.16 -4.16
CA GLY A 243 -9.34 -4.33 -4.09
C GLY A 243 -9.09 -2.84 -4.36
N TYR A 244 -7.83 -2.40 -4.33
CA TYR A 244 -7.45 -1.00 -4.52
C TYR A 244 -7.75 -0.48 -5.93
N LEU A 245 -7.58 -1.28 -6.99
CA LEU A 245 -8.01 -0.91 -8.35
C LEU A 245 -9.38 -1.53 -8.67
N LYS A 246 -10.35 -0.68 -8.99
CA LYS A 246 -11.71 -1.04 -9.42
C LYS A 246 -11.80 -0.86 -10.94
N LEU A 247 -12.00 -1.95 -11.67
CA LEU A 247 -12.08 -1.94 -13.14
C LEU A 247 -13.46 -1.42 -13.56
N ASP A 248 -13.54 -0.58 -14.59
CA ASP A 248 -14.81 0.00 -15.01
C ASP A 248 -15.64 -0.96 -15.88
N THR A 249 -16.98 -0.91 -15.76
CA THR A 249 -17.92 -1.77 -16.50
C THR A 249 -18.82 -0.99 -17.48
N THR A 250 -18.54 0.28 -17.73
CA THR A 250 -19.43 1.27 -18.37
C THR A 250 -18.73 2.15 -19.41
N ASP A 251 -17.60 1.66 -19.95
CA ASP A 251 -16.68 2.40 -20.82
C ASP A 251 -16.14 3.73 -20.22
N ASN A 252 -16.00 3.77 -18.90
CA ASN A 252 -15.31 4.85 -18.20
C ASN A 252 -13.90 4.41 -17.79
N LYS A 253 -13.19 5.31 -17.11
CA LYS A 253 -11.84 5.05 -16.61
C LYS A 253 -11.95 4.14 -15.40
N ALA A 254 -11.02 3.19 -15.25
CA ALA A 254 -10.82 2.52 -13.98
C ALA A 254 -10.62 3.54 -12.85
N THR A 255 -10.93 3.14 -11.63
CA THR A 255 -10.87 4.00 -10.45
C THR A 255 -10.08 3.33 -9.33
N PHE A 256 -9.45 4.13 -8.48
CA PHE A 256 -8.91 3.58 -7.24
C PHE A 256 -9.99 3.58 -6.14
N ALA A 257 -9.77 2.77 -5.11
CA ALA A 257 -10.60 2.78 -3.91
C ALA A 257 -10.68 4.18 -3.28
N SER A 258 -11.68 4.42 -2.44
CA SER A 258 -11.87 5.72 -1.79
C SER A 258 -10.76 5.97 -0.76
N ALA A 259 -10.53 7.24 -0.40
CA ALA A 259 -9.57 7.59 0.65
C ALA A 259 -9.95 6.95 2.02
N ALA A 260 -11.24 6.74 2.27
CA ALA A 260 -11.72 6.02 3.46
C ALA A 260 -11.39 4.53 3.38
N ASP A 261 -11.55 3.91 2.22
CA ASP A 261 -11.27 2.48 2.00
C ASP A 261 -9.76 2.18 2.20
N ILE A 262 -8.90 3.06 1.69
CA ILE A 262 -7.42 2.97 1.75
C ILE A 262 -6.90 3.14 3.19
N THR A 263 -7.60 3.92 4.03
CA THR A 263 -7.19 4.20 5.41
C THR A 263 -7.80 3.25 6.44
N THR A 264 -8.99 2.68 6.16
CA THR A 264 -9.70 1.78 7.08
C THR A 264 -9.65 0.30 6.70
N GLY A 265 -9.28 -0.03 5.46
CA GLY A 265 -9.33 -1.40 4.95
C GLY A 265 -10.75 -1.96 4.76
N ALA A 266 -11.80 -1.13 4.82
CA ALA A 266 -13.20 -1.57 4.83
C ALA A 266 -13.61 -2.40 3.59
N ASP A 267 -13.00 -2.13 2.43
CA ASP A 267 -13.25 -2.83 1.16
C ASP A 267 -12.32 -4.05 0.92
N ALA A 268 -11.49 -4.42 1.90
CA ALA A 268 -10.55 -5.54 1.75
C ALA A 268 -11.30 -6.87 1.56
N LYS A 269 -11.14 -7.48 0.38
CA LYS A 269 -11.64 -8.84 0.10
C LYS A 269 -10.83 -9.86 0.91
N LYS A 270 -11.45 -10.34 2.00
CA LYS A 270 -11.00 -11.48 2.80
C LYS A 270 -11.01 -12.77 1.99
#